data_AF-A0A957F991-F1
#
_entry.id   AF-A0A957F991-F1
#
_cell.length_a   1.000
_cell.length_b   1.000
_cell.length_c   1.000
_cell.angle_alpha   90.00
_cell.angle_beta   90.00
_cell.angle_gamma   90.00
#
_symmetry.space_group_name_H-M   'P 1'
#
loop_
_entity.id
_entity.type
_entity.pdbx_description
1 polymer ?
#
loop_
_entity_poly.entity_id
_entity_poly.type
_entity_poly.pdbx_seq_one_letter_code
_entity_poly.pdbx_strand_id
1 'polypeptide(L)'
;AAAVWLWRQRGAAILPRLARWRRPVLGALAAALLLLTAYAWFIRPALPAPPAWQDTYSGGLIPFTDNENLPRFGWYLSPLGVWLGALGIAWLVWRANAKTAVLLAVALFYTIFYLASIRANPHQVYAARRYVMAALPLFTLGTGVLLTTLYRTGVQEKTFRNAEIRKEPQRDAKNLEISLRLFASSLRSLRSLTYAIRNPQSAIRLLTLLLTLAWLASTAWAARGFVSQVDYRGVIAQLDAVNAQLEPRSVLLFADPNPIGQGDFWGTPLKFLYGHAVFTLRDPAAAEAPLLVQTIESWQNNGRTVYWIGSPAWLDAAGLPYQPRLTATLASAALEGVYDHKPQAVLPVRWQLAIVEIDDVNNASGANESR
;
A
#
# COMPACT_ATOMS: atom_id res chain seq x y z
N ALA A 1 31.66 12.27 -28.31
CA ALA A 1 31.15 12.67 -29.64
C ALA A 1 31.20 11.54 -30.67
N ALA A 2 32.34 10.86 -30.86
CA ALA A 2 32.49 9.79 -31.85
C ALA A 2 31.49 8.62 -31.70
N ALA A 3 31.22 8.15 -30.47
CA ALA A 3 30.24 7.08 -30.22
C ALA A 3 28.80 7.46 -30.60
N VAL A 4 28.39 8.71 -30.35
CA VAL A 4 27.06 9.23 -30.73
C VAL A 4 26.95 9.37 -32.25
N TRP A 5 28.03 9.79 -32.92
CA TRP A 5 28.11 9.88 -34.37
C TRP A 5 28.06 8.50 -35.04
N LEU A 6 28.83 7.54 -34.53
CA LEU A 6 28.81 6.15 -35.00
C LEU A 6 27.42 5.50 -34.80
N TRP A 7 26.77 5.79 -33.67
CA TRP A 7 25.42 5.29 -33.38
C TRP A 7 24.36 5.92 -34.29
N ARG A 8 24.49 7.22 -34.63
CA ARG A 8 23.60 7.87 -35.61
C ARG A 8 23.75 7.28 -37.01
N GLN A 9 24.99 7.08 -37.49
CA GLN A 9 25.23 6.52 -38.83
C GLN A 9 24.81 5.05 -38.92
N ARG A 10 25.24 4.20 -37.98
CA ARG A 10 24.87 2.77 -38.00
C ARG A 10 23.41 2.55 -37.64
N GLY A 11 22.85 3.38 -36.76
CA GLY A 11 21.43 3.36 -36.39
C GLY A 11 20.51 3.58 -37.58
N ALA A 12 20.83 4.52 -38.48
CA ALA A 12 20.01 4.80 -39.65
C ALA A 12 19.84 3.58 -40.59
N ALA A 13 20.87 2.73 -40.74
CA ALA A 13 20.80 1.51 -41.54
C ALA A 13 20.15 0.33 -40.82
N ILE A 14 20.29 0.25 -39.49
CA ILE A 14 19.77 -0.87 -38.67
C ILE A 14 18.28 -0.67 -38.32
N LEU A 15 17.84 0.56 -38.09
CA LEU A 15 16.48 0.90 -37.65
C LEU A 15 15.37 0.36 -38.60
N PRO A 16 15.47 0.47 -39.94
CA PRO A 16 14.47 -0.09 -40.85
C PRO A 16 14.39 -1.62 -40.79
N ARG A 17 15.53 -2.29 -40.65
CA ARG A 17 15.60 -3.76 -40.51
C ARG A 17 15.02 -4.24 -39.19
N LEU A 18 15.12 -3.45 -38.12
CA LEU A 18 14.47 -3.72 -36.83
C LEU A 18 12.98 -3.38 -36.86
N ALA A 19 12.56 -2.41 -37.67
CA ALA A 19 11.16 -2.00 -37.76
C ALA A 19 10.22 -3.13 -38.18
N ARG A 20 10.67 -4.04 -39.07
CA ARG A 20 9.89 -5.24 -39.47
C ARG A 20 9.61 -6.19 -38.31
N TRP A 21 10.52 -6.26 -37.33
CA TRP A 21 10.40 -7.10 -36.14
C TRP A 21 9.68 -6.42 -34.99
N ARG A 22 9.42 -5.10 -35.08
CA ARG A 22 8.82 -4.35 -33.98
C ARG A 22 7.47 -4.93 -33.54
N ARG A 23 6.55 -5.19 -34.47
CA ARG A 23 5.22 -5.74 -34.15
C ARG A 23 5.30 -7.14 -33.51
N PRO A 24 5.98 -8.13 -34.09
CA PRO A 24 6.08 -9.44 -33.45
C PRO A 24 6.78 -9.38 -32.09
N VAL A 25 7.82 -8.56 -31.93
CA VAL A 25 8.49 -8.36 -30.63
C VAL A 25 7.54 -7.75 -29.60
N LEU A 26 6.82 -6.68 -29.93
CA LEU A 26 5.85 -6.07 -29.01
C LEU A 26 4.69 -7.03 -28.69
N GLY A 27 4.29 -7.89 -29.64
CA GLY A 27 3.31 -8.95 -29.42
C GLY A 27 3.79 -10.00 -28.44
N ALA A 28 5.02 -10.48 -28.63
CA ALA A 28 5.65 -11.43 -27.74
C ALA A 28 5.79 -10.85 -26.32
N LEU A 29 6.20 -9.58 -26.20
CA LEU A 29 6.28 -8.90 -24.90
C LEU A 29 4.90 -8.75 -24.23
N ALA A 30 3.87 -8.37 -24.98
CA ALA A 30 2.51 -8.28 -24.46
C ALA A 30 1.99 -9.64 -23.99
N ALA A 31 2.22 -10.70 -24.77
CA ALA A 31 1.87 -12.07 -24.37
C ALA A 31 2.64 -12.53 -23.13
N ALA A 32 3.95 -12.27 -23.08
CA ALA A 32 4.79 -12.59 -21.93
C ALA A 32 4.32 -11.90 -20.65
N LEU A 33 3.87 -10.63 -20.72
CA LEU A 33 3.30 -9.92 -19.58
C LEU A 33 2.00 -10.55 -19.07
N LEU A 34 1.13 -11.01 -19.96
CA LEU A 34 -0.10 -11.71 -19.57
C LEU A 34 0.19 -13.07 -18.96
N LEU A 35 1.12 -13.83 -19.54
CA LEU A 35 1.57 -15.11 -19.00
C LEU A 35 2.22 -14.93 -17.62
N LEU A 36 3.07 -13.90 -17.45
CA LEU A 36 3.67 -13.57 -16.16
C LEU A 36 2.62 -13.17 -15.12
N THR A 37 1.60 -12.41 -15.53
CA THR A 37 0.47 -12.05 -14.66
C THR A 37 -0.31 -13.30 -14.23
N ALA A 38 -0.63 -14.20 -15.16
CA ALA A 38 -1.31 -15.46 -14.85
C ALA A 38 -0.47 -16.36 -13.94
N TYR A 39 0.83 -16.50 -14.22
CA TYR A 39 1.76 -17.21 -13.35
C TYR A 39 1.77 -16.61 -11.94
N ALA A 40 1.94 -15.30 -11.81
CA ALA A 40 2.01 -14.62 -10.52
C ALA A 40 0.68 -14.64 -9.75
N TRP A 41 -0.46 -14.74 -10.44
CA TRP A 41 -1.79 -14.79 -9.81
C TRP A 41 -2.19 -16.19 -9.37
N PHE A 42 -1.97 -17.21 -10.21
CA PHE A 42 -2.50 -18.56 -9.98
C PHE A 42 -1.44 -19.57 -9.52
N ILE A 43 -0.24 -19.53 -10.10
CA ILE A 43 0.77 -20.57 -9.89
C ILE A 43 1.68 -20.20 -8.73
N ARG A 44 2.23 -18.98 -8.76
CA ARG A 44 3.21 -18.51 -7.78
C ARG A 44 2.72 -18.60 -6.33
N PRO A 45 1.47 -18.22 -5.98
CA PRO A 45 1.00 -18.32 -4.60
C PRO A 45 0.83 -19.77 -4.11
N ALA A 46 0.66 -20.73 -5.03
CA ALA A 46 0.54 -22.15 -4.70
C ALA A 46 1.91 -22.84 -4.52
N LEU A 47 3.01 -22.16 -4.84
CA LEU A 47 4.36 -22.66 -4.58
C LEU A 47 4.72 -22.45 -3.11
N PRO A 48 5.47 -23.38 -2.49
CA PRO A 48 5.96 -23.22 -1.12
C PRO A 48 6.69 -21.89 -0.94
N ALA A 49 6.47 -21.24 0.19
CA ALA A 49 7.16 -19.99 0.53
C ALA A 49 8.68 -20.23 0.55
N PRO A 50 9.49 -19.32 -0.02
CA PRO A 50 10.95 -19.41 0.09
C PRO A 50 11.40 -19.36 1.56
N PRO A 51 12.56 -19.96 1.89
CA PRO A 51 13.09 -19.98 3.25
C PRO A 51 13.35 -18.56 3.77
N ALA A 52 13.06 -18.31 5.05
CA ALA A 52 13.21 -16.99 5.66
C ALA A 52 14.62 -16.36 5.47
N TRP A 53 14.69 -15.04 5.45
CA TRP A 53 15.96 -14.29 5.42
C TRP A 53 16.28 -13.72 6.80
N GLN A 54 17.57 -13.60 7.11
CA GLN A 54 18.02 -12.98 8.35
C GLN A 54 17.91 -11.47 8.24
N ASP A 55 17.04 -10.88 9.05
CA ASP A 55 16.91 -9.44 9.14
C ASP A 55 18.01 -8.87 10.02
N THR A 56 18.91 -8.12 9.41
CA THR A 56 20.03 -7.47 10.11
C THR A 56 19.56 -6.46 11.16
N TYR A 57 18.33 -5.95 11.04
CA TYR A 57 17.80 -4.95 11.98
C TYR A 57 17.16 -5.58 13.21
N SER A 58 16.32 -6.61 13.03
CA SER A 58 15.68 -7.30 14.16
C SER A 58 16.47 -8.50 14.69
N GLY A 59 17.50 -8.96 13.98
CA GLY A 59 18.22 -10.20 14.29
C GLY A 59 17.41 -11.48 14.03
N GLY A 60 16.13 -11.34 13.69
CA GLY A 60 15.20 -12.46 13.47
C GLY A 60 15.21 -12.98 12.04
N LEU A 61 14.60 -14.16 11.87
CA LEU A 61 14.30 -14.72 10.55
C LEU A 61 12.93 -14.23 10.07
N ILE A 62 12.90 -13.57 8.91
CA ILE A 62 11.68 -13.06 8.29
C ILE A 62 11.29 -13.96 7.11
N PRO A 63 10.07 -14.53 7.08
CA PRO A 63 9.66 -15.37 5.98
C PRO A 63 9.52 -14.56 4.68
N PHE A 64 9.94 -15.12 3.55
CA PHE A 64 9.61 -14.52 2.26
C PHE A 64 8.14 -14.77 1.95
N THR A 65 7.45 -13.70 1.64
CA THR A 65 6.03 -13.73 1.29
C THR A 65 5.77 -13.15 -0.09
N ASP A 66 6.84 -13.03 -0.88
CA ASP A 66 6.82 -12.41 -2.20
C ASP A 66 5.95 -13.19 -3.20
N ASN A 67 5.75 -14.48 -2.97
CA ASN A 67 4.92 -15.36 -3.79
C ASN A 67 3.46 -14.91 -3.89
N GLU A 68 2.98 -14.11 -2.93
CA GLU A 68 1.59 -13.63 -2.84
C GLU A 68 1.46 -12.14 -3.21
N ASN A 69 2.51 -11.49 -3.70
CA ASN A 69 2.52 -10.05 -3.95
C ASN A 69 1.43 -9.59 -4.93
N LEU A 70 1.19 -10.33 -6.02
CA LEU A 70 0.17 -9.96 -7.01
C LEU A 70 -1.27 -10.17 -6.47
N PRO A 71 -1.61 -11.30 -5.82
CA PRO A 71 -2.87 -11.42 -5.07
C PRO A 71 -3.08 -10.30 -4.04
N ARG A 72 -2.06 -9.97 -3.25
CA ARG A 72 -2.11 -8.86 -2.28
C ARG A 72 -2.29 -7.50 -2.95
N PHE A 73 -1.69 -7.30 -4.11
CA PHE A 73 -1.94 -6.09 -4.91
C PHE A 73 -3.42 -5.98 -5.34
N GLY A 74 -4.08 -7.13 -5.55
CA GLY A 74 -5.53 -7.22 -5.73
C GLY A 74 -6.36 -6.65 -4.58
N TRP A 75 -5.81 -6.48 -3.37
CA TRP A 75 -6.52 -5.83 -2.26
C TRP A 75 -6.75 -4.33 -2.50
N TYR A 76 -5.92 -3.71 -3.35
CA TYR A 76 -5.99 -2.28 -3.70
C TYR A 76 -6.81 -2.01 -4.95
N LEU A 77 -6.69 -2.88 -5.98
CA LEU A 77 -7.38 -2.69 -7.27
C LEU A 77 -8.61 -3.56 -7.48
N SER A 78 -8.89 -4.50 -6.58
CA SER A 78 -9.70 -5.69 -6.82
C SER A 78 -9.09 -6.67 -7.84
N PRO A 79 -9.43 -7.97 -7.80
CA PRO A 79 -9.01 -8.93 -8.83
C PRO A 79 -9.37 -8.49 -10.26
N LEU A 80 -10.57 -7.94 -10.46
CA LEU A 80 -10.99 -7.42 -11.76
C LEU A 80 -10.10 -6.27 -12.24
N GLY A 81 -9.77 -5.33 -11.35
CA GLY A 81 -8.90 -4.20 -11.68
C GLY A 81 -7.48 -4.63 -12.04
N VAL A 82 -6.95 -5.68 -11.39
CA VAL A 82 -5.65 -6.27 -11.75
C VAL A 82 -5.68 -6.82 -13.18
N TRP A 83 -6.69 -7.60 -13.54
CA TRP A 83 -6.79 -8.18 -14.89
C TRP A 83 -7.06 -7.13 -15.97
N LEU A 84 -7.95 -6.17 -15.72
CA LEU A 84 -8.17 -5.05 -16.64
C LEU A 84 -6.89 -4.21 -16.82
N GLY A 85 -6.14 -3.99 -15.74
CA GLY A 85 -4.88 -3.26 -15.79
C GLY A 85 -3.82 -4.03 -16.57
N ALA A 86 -3.65 -5.33 -16.32
CA ALA A 86 -2.70 -6.18 -17.05
C ALA A 86 -3.01 -6.23 -18.55
N LEU A 87 -4.28 -6.40 -18.94
CA LEU A 87 -4.72 -6.35 -20.33
C LEU A 87 -4.47 -4.97 -20.96
N GLY A 88 -4.74 -3.90 -20.22
CA GLY A 88 -4.48 -2.53 -20.66
C GLY A 88 -2.99 -2.21 -20.82
N ILE A 89 -2.14 -2.72 -19.94
CA ILE A 89 -0.68 -2.62 -20.03
C ILE A 89 -0.19 -3.40 -21.25
N ALA A 90 -0.64 -4.65 -21.45
CA ALA A 90 -0.31 -5.44 -22.62
C ALA A 90 -0.71 -4.72 -23.92
N TRP A 91 -1.89 -4.08 -23.94
CA TRP A 91 -2.34 -3.25 -25.05
C TRP A 91 -1.45 -2.01 -25.27
N LEU A 92 -1.05 -1.33 -24.20
CA LEU A 92 -0.11 -0.20 -24.26
C LEU A 92 1.25 -0.63 -24.82
N VAL A 93 1.77 -1.79 -24.42
CA VAL A 93 3.02 -2.36 -24.94
C VAL A 93 2.87 -2.70 -26.42
N TRP A 94 1.79 -3.35 -26.83
CA TRP A 94 1.51 -3.64 -28.24
C TRP A 94 1.46 -2.37 -29.12
N ARG A 95 0.98 -1.26 -28.54
CA ARG A 95 0.87 0.07 -29.19
C ARG A 95 2.10 0.97 -28.96
N ALA A 96 3.11 0.52 -28.20
CA ALA A 96 4.23 1.35 -27.77
C ALA A 96 5.00 1.89 -28.98
N ASN A 97 5.37 3.17 -28.92
CA ASN A 97 6.19 3.86 -29.93
C ASN A 97 7.39 4.53 -29.27
N ALA A 98 8.29 5.13 -30.05
CA ALA A 98 9.52 5.73 -29.52
C ALA A 98 9.27 6.78 -28.42
N LYS A 99 8.16 7.54 -28.49
CA LYS A 99 7.80 8.56 -27.50
C LYS A 99 7.31 7.95 -26.18
N THR A 100 6.65 6.79 -26.23
CA THR A 100 6.08 6.14 -25.05
C THR A 100 6.95 5.01 -24.50
N ALA A 101 7.92 4.52 -25.28
CA ALA A 101 8.71 3.34 -24.94
C ALA A 101 9.51 3.52 -23.65
N VAL A 102 10.17 4.67 -23.47
CA VAL A 102 10.95 4.95 -22.26
C VAL A 102 10.06 4.99 -21.02
N LEU A 103 8.94 5.72 -21.09
CA LEU A 103 7.98 5.80 -19.99
C LEU A 103 7.43 4.41 -19.61
N LEU A 104 7.01 3.64 -20.61
CA LEU A 104 6.49 2.28 -20.39
C LEU A 104 7.57 1.36 -19.83
N ALA A 105 8.80 1.44 -20.30
CA ALA A 105 9.91 0.62 -19.80
C ALA A 105 10.21 0.92 -18.33
N VAL A 106 10.29 2.20 -17.95
CA VAL A 106 10.51 2.61 -16.55
C VAL A 106 9.34 2.17 -15.66
N ALA A 107 8.11 2.43 -16.08
CA ALA A 107 6.92 2.04 -15.32
C ALA A 107 6.82 0.50 -15.16
N LEU A 108 7.08 -0.26 -16.22
CA LEU A 108 7.11 -1.72 -16.19
C LEU A 108 8.23 -2.25 -15.30
N PHE A 109 9.43 -1.65 -15.38
CA PHE A 109 10.55 -2.04 -14.54
C PHE A 109 10.19 -1.94 -13.06
N TYR A 110 9.70 -0.77 -12.61
CA TYR A 110 9.29 -0.61 -11.20
C TYR A 110 8.12 -1.52 -10.83
N THR A 111 7.13 -1.66 -11.70
CA THR A 111 5.98 -2.54 -11.47
C THR A 111 6.43 -4.00 -11.29
N ILE A 112 7.25 -4.51 -12.19
CA ILE A 112 7.77 -5.88 -12.13
C ILE A 112 8.66 -6.05 -10.90
N PHE A 113 9.56 -5.10 -10.63
CA PHE A 113 10.46 -5.16 -9.48
C PHE A 113 9.71 -5.29 -8.16
N TYR A 114 8.75 -4.40 -7.89
CA TYR A 114 8.00 -4.41 -6.63
C TYR A 114 7.01 -5.57 -6.53
N LEU A 115 6.42 -6.04 -7.63
CA LEU A 115 5.55 -7.22 -7.61
C LEU A 115 6.35 -8.53 -7.53
N ALA A 116 7.58 -8.56 -8.06
CA ALA A 116 8.46 -9.71 -7.97
C ALA A 116 9.05 -9.84 -6.56
N SER A 117 9.56 -8.77 -5.96
CA SER A 117 10.10 -8.83 -4.60
C SER A 117 9.94 -7.49 -3.88
N ILE A 118 9.04 -7.46 -2.90
CA ILE A 118 8.82 -6.27 -2.07
C ILE A 118 9.72 -6.27 -0.84
N ARG A 119 10.23 -7.46 -0.44
CA ARG A 119 10.98 -7.69 0.80
C ARG A 119 10.32 -7.00 1.99
N ALA A 120 9.02 -7.23 2.13
CA ALA A 120 8.23 -6.69 3.23
C ALA A 120 8.43 -7.57 4.46
N ASN A 121 8.68 -6.93 5.61
CA ASN A 121 8.54 -7.60 6.90
C ASN A 121 7.03 -7.80 7.15
N PRO A 122 6.54 -9.04 7.34
CA PRO A 122 5.12 -9.31 7.60
C PRO A 122 4.58 -8.60 8.84
N HIS A 123 5.44 -8.29 9.81
CA HIS A 123 5.07 -7.49 10.98
C HIS A 123 4.74 -6.03 10.62
N GLN A 124 5.14 -5.57 9.43
CA GLN A 124 4.82 -4.25 8.89
C GLN A 124 3.80 -4.38 7.75
N VAL A 125 2.53 -4.60 8.10
CA VAL A 125 1.42 -4.70 7.13
C VAL A 125 1.39 -3.51 6.15
N TYR A 126 1.82 -2.33 6.60
CA TYR A 126 1.93 -1.13 5.78
C TYR A 126 2.99 -1.18 4.67
N ALA A 127 3.89 -2.18 4.64
CA ALA A 127 4.89 -2.30 3.59
C ALA A 127 4.26 -2.45 2.20
N ALA A 128 3.06 -3.06 2.11
CA ALA A 128 2.29 -3.20 0.88
C ALA A 128 1.91 -1.85 0.22
N ARG A 129 1.99 -0.71 0.94
CA ARG A 129 1.79 0.63 0.36
C ARG A 129 2.79 0.97 -0.75
N ARG A 130 3.94 0.27 -0.82
CA ARG A 130 4.89 0.43 -1.93
C ARG A 130 4.26 0.12 -3.29
N TYR A 131 3.25 -0.75 -3.35
CA TYR A 131 2.49 -0.99 -4.57
C TYR A 131 1.72 0.24 -5.06
N VAL A 132 1.24 1.07 -4.14
CA VAL A 132 0.45 2.28 -4.44
C VAL A 132 1.27 3.29 -5.24
N MET A 133 2.58 3.39 -4.96
CA MET A 133 3.45 4.31 -5.68
C MET A 133 4.02 3.71 -6.96
N ALA A 134 4.30 2.40 -6.97
CA ALA A 134 5.01 1.77 -8.09
C ALA A 134 4.10 1.12 -9.14
N ALA A 135 3.19 0.24 -8.72
CA ALA A 135 2.39 -0.61 -9.61
C ALA A 135 1.01 -0.03 -9.91
N LEU A 136 0.35 0.56 -8.89
CA LEU A 136 -1.01 1.10 -8.99
C LEU A 136 -1.17 2.13 -10.12
N PRO A 137 -0.25 3.08 -10.35
CA PRO A 137 -0.42 4.08 -11.39
C PRO A 137 -0.45 3.46 -12.79
N LEU A 138 0.45 2.50 -13.07
CA LEU A 138 0.53 1.85 -14.38
C LEU A 138 -0.70 0.98 -14.65
N PHE A 139 -1.17 0.21 -13.65
CA PHE A 139 -2.38 -0.60 -13.79
C PHE A 139 -3.64 0.28 -13.98
N THR A 140 -3.78 1.35 -13.21
CA THR A 140 -4.92 2.29 -13.35
C THR A 140 -4.92 2.94 -14.74
N LEU A 141 -3.74 3.40 -15.21
CA LEU A 141 -3.59 3.95 -16.56
C LEU A 141 -3.92 2.90 -17.64
N GLY A 142 -3.42 1.67 -17.49
CA GLY A 142 -3.72 0.56 -18.38
C GLY A 142 -5.22 0.29 -18.47
N THR A 143 -5.90 0.17 -17.33
CA THR A 143 -7.35 -0.01 -17.25
C THR A 143 -8.10 1.10 -17.96
N GLY A 144 -7.76 2.37 -17.68
CA GLY A 144 -8.40 3.52 -18.32
C GLY A 144 -8.22 3.54 -19.84
N VAL A 145 -7.01 3.25 -20.34
CA VAL A 145 -6.72 3.19 -21.77
C VAL A 145 -7.48 2.04 -22.45
N LEU A 146 -7.54 0.87 -21.82
CA LEU A 146 -8.27 -0.29 -22.33
C LEU A 146 -9.77 0.01 -22.47
N LEU A 147 -10.40 0.47 -21.38
CA LEU A 147 -11.83 0.78 -21.35
C LEU A 147 -12.18 1.89 -22.35
N THR A 148 -11.36 2.95 -22.43
CA THR A 148 -11.56 4.02 -23.42
C THR A 148 -11.44 3.51 -24.85
N THR A 149 -10.48 2.61 -25.12
CA THR A 149 -10.30 2.02 -26.45
C THR A 149 -11.51 1.17 -26.84
N LEU A 150 -12.00 0.31 -25.93
CA LEU A 150 -13.19 -0.51 -26.15
C LEU A 150 -14.44 0.35 -26.37
N TYR A 151 -14.59 1.43 -25.62
CA TYR A 151 -15.71 2.36 -25.83
C TYR A 151 -15.66 3.01 -27.21
N ARG A 152 -14.48 3.48 -27.65
CA ARG A 152 -14.30 4.19 -28.93
C ARG A 152 -14.43 3.28 -30.15
N THR A 153 -13.97 2.02 -30.10
CA THR A 153 -14.17 1.07 -31.20
C THR A 153 -15.65 0.82 -31.45
N GLY A 154 -16.50 0.96 -30.44
CA GLY A 154 -17.95 0.96 -30.60
C GLY A 154 -18.55 2.22 -31.25
N VAL A 155 -17.80 3.28 -31.51
CA VAL A 155 -18.32 4.59 -32.02
C VAL A 155 -18.10 4.81 -33.51
N GLN A 156 -17.00 4.36 -34.09
CA GLN A 156 -16.52 4.88 -35.38
C GLN A 156 -17.35 4.51 -36.64
N GLU A 157 -18.26 3.54 -36.62
CA GLU A 157 -18.96 3.13 -37.85
C GLU A 157 -20.18 3.99 -38.21
N LYS A 158 -20.80 4.65 -37.22
CA LYS A 158 -21.97 5.52 -37.48
C LYS A 158 -21.62 6.80 -38.24
N THR A 159 -20.39 7.29 -38.12
CA THR A 159 -19.95 8.52 -38.76
C THR A 159 -19.67 8.30 -40.25
N PHE A 160 -19.17 7.13 -40.65
CA PHE A 160 -18.95 6.79 -42.06
C PHE A 160 -20.26 6.54 -42.80
N ARG A 161 -21.21 5.80 -42.21
CA ARG A 161 -22.50 5.51 -42.87
C ARG A 161 -23.39 6.74 -43.07
N ASN A 162 -23.34 7.73 -42.18
CA ASN A 162 -24.13 8.96 -42.33
C ASN A 162 -23.48 10.01 -43.24
N ALA A 163 -22.16 9.94 -43.45
CA ALA A 163 -21.46 10.81 -44.40
C ALA A 163 -21.77 10.42 -45.86
N GLU A 164 -22.14 9.17 -46.11
CA GLU A 164 -22.42 8.64 -47.45
C GLU A 164 -23.90 8.79 -47.86
N ILE A 165 -24.83 8.94 -46.90
CA ILE A 165 -26.28 9.01 -47.16
C ILE A 165 -26.80 10.45 -47.33
N ARG A 166 -25.98 11.50 -47.10
CA ARG A 166 -26.37 12.90 -47.37
C ARG A 166 -25.91 13.37 -48.76
N LYS A 167 -26.52 12.79 -49.79
CA LYS A 167 -26.81 13.48 -51.06
C LYS A 167 -28.22 13.13 -51.49
N GLU A 168 -29.23 13.78 -50.92
CA GLU A 168 -30.51 13.94 -51.60
C GLU A 168 -31.29 15.16 -51.05
N PRO A 169 -32.00 15.89 -51.92
CA PRO A 169 -32.57 17.19 -51.62
C PRO A 169 -33.98 17.10 -51.03
N GLN A 170 -34.23 17.97 -50.06
CA GLN A 170 -35.43 18.79 -49.86
C GLN A 170 -36.77 18.25 -50.41
N ARG A 171 -37.69 17.88 -49.51
CA ARG A 171 -39.12 18.20 -49.71
C ARG A 171 -39.96 18.17 -48.44
N ASP A 172 -40.81 19.18 -48.36
CA ASP A 172 -41.78 19.50 -47.33
C ASP A 172 -42.85 18.44 -47.11
N ALA A 173 -43.19 18.19 -45.85
CA ALA A 173 -44.55 18.14 -45.30
C ALA A 173 -44.49 17.45 -43.92
N LYS A 174 -44.61 18.18 -42.80
CA LYS A 174 -45.83 18.73 -42.18
C LYS A 174 -46.18 17.96 -40.89
N ASN A 175 -45.42 18.27 -39.83
CA ASN A 175 -45.83 18.67 -38.47
C ASN A 175 -47.04 18.04 -37.72
N LEU A 176 -47.66 16.93 -38.15
CA LEU A 176 -48.70 16.25 -37.35
C LEU A 176 -48.26 14.92 -36.71
N GLU A 177 -47.06 14.44 -37.03
CA GLU A 177 -46.57 13.12 -36.60
C GLU A 177 -45.78 13.14 -35.27
N ILE A 178 -45.65 14.30 -34.64
CA ILE A 178 -44.67 14.54 -33.56
C ILE A 178 -45.17 13.99 -32.20
N SER A 179 -46.47 13.95 -31.94
CA SER A 179 -47.02 13.55 -30.63
C SER A 179 -47.17 12.03 -30.45
N LEU A 180 -47.50 11.27 -31.50
CA LEU A 180 -47.52 9.79 -31.47
C LEU A 180 -46.11 9.18 -31.40
N ARG A 181 -45.10 9.92 -31.88
CA ARG A 181 -43.70 9.49 -31.85
C ARG A 181 -43.09 9.51 -30.44
N LEU A 182 -43.57 10.39 -29.55
CA LEU A 182 -43.08 10.50 -28.16
C LEU A 182 -43.62 9.38 -27.23
N PHE A 183 -44.82 8.84 -27.50
CA PHE A 183 -45.33 7.68 -26.74
C PHE A 183 -44.71 6.35 -27.25
N ALA A 184 -44.51 6.23 -28.55
CA ALA A 184 -43.78 5.11 -29.15
C ALA A 184 -42.26 5.12 -28.86
N SER A 185 -41.67 6.22 -28.37
CA SER A 185 -40.25 6.24 -27.96
C SER A 185 -40.00 5.56 -26.61
N SER A 186 -41.00 5.56 -25.71
CA SER A 186 -40.89 4.90 -24.40
C SER A 186 -40.97 3.37 -24.51
N LEU A 187 -41.82 2.84 -25.40
CA LEU A 187 -41.86 1.40 -25.70
C LEU A 187 -40.68 0.92 -26.58
N ARG A 188 -40.03 1.84 -27.32
CA ARG A 188 -38.76 1.56 -28.03
C ARG A 188 -37.56 1.40 -27.09
N SER A 189 -37.64 1.90 -25.85
CA SER A 189 -36.62 1.69 -24.81
C SER A 189 -36.40 0.20 -24.51
N LEU A 190 -37.48 -0.59 -24.41
CA LEU A 190 -37.39 -2.04 -24.15
C LEU A 190 -36.96 -2.86 -25.38
N ARG A 191 -37.35 -2.45 -26.61
CA ARG A 191 -36.80 -3.05 -27.85
C ARG A 191 -35.34 -2.64 -28.13
N SER A 192 -34.85 -1.55 -27.53
CA SER A 192 -33.45 -1.13 -27.68
C SER A 192 -32.48 -2.07 -26.95
N LEU A 193 -32.91 -2.73 -25.88
CA LEU A 193 -32.15 -3.77 -25.19
C LEU A 193 -31.97 -5.02 -26.08
N THR A 194 -33.00 -5.46 -26.79
CA THR A 194 -32.89 -6.58 -27.74
C THR A 194 -32.15 -6.21 -29.03
N TYR A 195 -32.23 -4.96 -29.50
CA TYR A 195 -31.43 -4.47 -30.63
C TYR A 195 -29.96 -4.24 -30.27
N ALA A 196 -29.65 -3.90 -29.02
CA ALA A 196 -28.29 -3.79 -28.50
C ALA A 196 -27.57 -5.15 -28.49
N ILE A 197 -28.30 -6.26 -28.37
CA ILE A 197 -27.75 -7.62 -28.50
C ILE A 197 -27.42 -7.93 -29.97
N ARG A 198 -28.11 -7.32 -30.94
CA ARG A 198 -27.91 -7.57 -32.37
C ARG A 198 -26.85 -6.66 -33.01
N ASN A 199 -26.56 -5.50 -32.41
CA ASN A 199 -25.46 -4.63 -32.85
C ASN A 199 -24.22 -4.83 -31.96
N PRO A 200 -23.13 -5.42 -32.48
CA PRO A 200 -21.93 -5.72 -31.68
C PRO A 200 -21.35 -4.47 -31.00
N GLN A 201 -21.56 -3.27 -31.54
CA GLN A 201 -21.05 -2.03 -30.96
C GLN A 201 -21.79 -1.59 -29.70
N SER A 202 -23.12 -1.69 -29.70
CA SER A 202 -23.93 -1.39 -28.52
C SER A 202 -23.59 -2.36 -27.39
N ALA A 203 -23.38 -3.64 -27.74
CA ALA A 203 -22.93 -4.65 -26.79
C ALA A 203 -21.55 -4.31 -26.20
N ILE A 204 -20.55 -3.91 -27.01
CA ILE A 204 -19.22 -3.52 -26.52
C ILE A 204 -19.30 -2.31 -25.58
N ARG A 205 -20.13 -1.30 -25.90
CA ARG A 205 -20.30 -0.12 -25.03
C ARG A 205 -20.95 -0.48 -23.70
N LEU A 206 -22.01 -1.28 -23.73
CA LEU A 206 -22.68 -1.76 -22.53
C LEU A 206 -21.71 -2.59 -21.68
N LEU A 207 -20.96 -3.50 -22.30
CA LEU A 207 -19.93 -4.28 -21.61
C LEU A 207 -18.87 -3.38 -20.97
N THR A 208 -18.39 -2.35 -21.68
CA THR A 208 -17.39 -1.41 -21.15
C THR A 208 -17.93 -0.66 -19.94
N LEU A 209 -19.19 -0.20 -20.01
CA LEU A 209 -19.87 0.46 -18.88
C LEU A 209 -20.00 -0.49 -17.69
N LEU A 210 -20.45 -1.72 -17.93
CA LEU A 210 -20.60 -2.74 -16.89
C LEU A 210 -19.26 -3.10 -16.24
N LEU A 211 -18.18 -3.27 -17.02
CA LEU A 211 -16.84 -3.51 -16.50
C LEU A 211 -16.34 -2.34 -15.66
N THR A 212 -16.59 -1.11 -16.10
CA THR A 212 -16.20 0.11 -15.36
C THR A 212 -16.94 0.18 -14.04
N LEU A 213 -18.27 0.01 -14.05
CA LEU A 213 -19.08 0.03 -12.83
C LEU A 213 -18.72 -1.11 -11.89
N ALA A 214 -18.51 -2.32 -12.41
CA ALA A 214 -18.10 -3.48 -11.62
C ALA A 214 -16.74 -3.25 -10.94
N TRP A 215 -15.77 -2.66 -11.65
CA TRP A 215 -14.46 -2.33 -11.08
C TRP A 215 -14.54 -1.21 -10.02
N LEU A 216 -15.30 -0.15 -10.28
CA LEU A 216 -15.49 0.92 -9.29
C LEU A 216 -16.22 0.41 -8.04
N ALA A 217 -17.28 -0.38 -8.23
CA ALA A 217 -18.04 -0.99 -7.13
C ALA A 217 -17.18 -1.97 -6.32
N SER A 218 -16.38 -2.81 -6.98
CA SER A 218 -15.47 -3.74 -6.29
C SER A 218 -14.40 -3.00 -5.51
N THR A 219 -13.89 -1.89 -6.03
CA THR A 219 -12.90 -1.03 -5.36
C THR A 219 -13.52 -0.31 -4.15
N ALA A 220 -14.72 0.25 -4.30
CA ALA A 220 -15.43 0.90 -3.21
C ALA A 220 -15.79 -0.10 -2.10
N TRP A 221 -16.28 -1.29 -2.46
CA TRP A 221 -16.55 -2.38 -1.53
C TRP A 221 -15.27 -2.81 -0.79
N ALA A 222 -14.17 -2.95 -1.53
CA ALA A 222 -12.86 -3.25 -0.97
C ALA A 222 -12.38 -2.15 0.00
N ALA A 223 -12.68 -0.88 -0.25
CA ALA A 223 -12.24 0.25 0.57
C ALA A 223 -13.10 0.49 1.82
N ARG A 224 -14.31 -0.10 1.90
CA ARG A 224 -15.32 0.23 2.94
C ARG A 224 -14.80 0.19 4.38
N GLY A 225 -13.92 -0.76 4.71
CA GLY A 225 -13.33 -0.88 6.06
C GLY A 225 -12.27 0.17 6.38
N PHE A 226 -11.65 0.78 5.36
CA PHE A 226 -10.55 1.74 5.53
C PHE A 226 -11.06 3.19 5.56
N VAL A 227 -12.13 3.50 4.83
CA VAL A 227 -12.59 4.89 4.65
C VAL A 227 -13.15 5.48 5.94
N SER A 228 -13.83 4.68 6.77
CA SER A 228 -14.46 5.15 8.00
C SER A 228 -13.61 4.99 9.26
N GLN A 229 -12.52 4.23 9.17
CA GLN A 229 -11.75 3.81 10.33
C GLN A 229 -10.53 4.72 10.54
N VAL A 230 -10.44 5.27 11.74
CA VAL A 230 -9.28 6.05 12.20
C VAL A 230 -8.62 5.23 13.30
N ASP A 231 -7.50 4.61 12.97
CA ASP A 231 -6.73 3.82 13.92
C ASP A 231 -6.23 4.72 15.05
N TYR A 232 -6.24 4.17 16.27
CA TYR A 232 -5.73 4.86 17.46
C TYR A 232 -6.50 6.12 17.85
N ARG A 233 -7.80 6.21 17.48
CA ARG A 233 -8.65 7.35 17.83
C ARG A 233 -8.71 7.56 19.34
N GLY A 234 -8.44 8.79 19.78
CA GLY A 234 -8.52 9.19 21.20
C GLY A 234 -7.29 8.83 22.04
N VAL A 235 -6.28 8.19 21.45
CA VAL A 235 -5.05 7.81 22.15
C VAL A 235 -4.23 9.01 22.61
N ILE A 236 -4.21 10.11 21.84
CA ILE A 236 -3.47 11.32 22.21
C ILE A 236 -3.98 11.91 23.53
N ALA A 237 -5.30 11.99 23.73
CA ALA A 237 -5.87 12.49 24.99
C ALA A 237 -5.53 11.58 26.19
N GLN A 238 -5.41 10.27 25.97
CA GLN A 238 -4.96 9.35 27.01
C GLN A 238 -3.47 9.52 27.32
N LEU A 239 -2.66 9.80 26.29
CA LEU A 239 -1.24 10.07 26.45
C LEU A 239 -0.99 11.41 27.15
N ASP A 240 -1.81 12.44 26.89
CA ASP A 240 -1.80 13.70 27.64
C ASP A 240 -2.01 13.46 29.14
N ALA A 241 -2.93 12.56 29.51
CA ALA A 241 -3.21 12.20 30.90
C ALA A 241 -2.07 11.40 31.56
N VAL A 242 -1.32 10.60 30.78
CA VAL A 242 -0.09 9.94 31.27
C VAL A 242 1.01 10.97 31.46
N ASN A 243 1.24 11.83 30.45
CA ASN A 243 2.26 12.86 30.48
C ASN A 243 2.09 13.84 31.65
N ALA A 244 0.86 14.23 31.97
CA ALA A 244 0.56 15.12 33.09
C ALA A 244 1.00 14.59 34.47
N GLN A 245 1.32 13.29 34.58
CA GLN A 245 1.80 12.65 35.81
C GLN A 245 3.32 12.44 35.85
N LEU A 246 4.01 12.72 34.75
CA LEU A 246 5.46 12.61 34.63
C LEU A 246 6.13 13.97 34.86
N GLU A 247 7.30 13.96 35.50
CA GLU A 247 8.10 15.17 35.63
C GLU A 247 8.54 15.71 34.25
N PRO A 248 8.53 17.04 34.04
CA PRO A 248 8.98 17.65 32.78
C PRO A 248 10.41 17.25 32.43
N ARG A 249 10.69 16.94 31.15
CA ARG A 249 12.04 16.59 30.65
C ARG A 249 12.69 15.38 31.33
N SER A 250 11.90 14.52 31.96
CA SER A 250 12.34 13.24 32.51
C SER A 250 12.90 12.29 31.44
N VAL A 251 13.57 11.24 31.92
CA VAL A 251 14.12 10.14 31.13
C VAL A 251 13.13 8.99 31.17
N LEU A 252 12.73 8.46 30.01
CA LEU A 252 11.83 7.32 29.92
C LEU A 252 12.59 6.13 29.33
N LEU A 253 12.75 5.08 30.12
CA LEU A 253 13.38 3.82 29.71
C LEU A 253 12.29 2.77 29.48
N PHE A 254 12.02 2.42 28.22
CA PHE A 254 11.08 1.36 27.87
C PHE A 254 11.79 0.02 27.83
N ALA A 255 11.42 -0.89 28.74
CA ALA A 255 11.90 -2.26 28.75
C ALA A 255 11.03 -3.10 27.81
N ASP A 256 11.39 -3.10 26.53
CA ASP A 256 10.55 -3.64 25.48
C ASP A 256 11.39 -4.44 24.47
N PRO A 257 11.39 -5.78 24.60
CA PRO A 257 12.22 -6.64 23.77
C PRO A 257 11.69 -6.77 22.33
N ASN A 258 10.48 -6.30 22.05
CA ASN A 258 9.91 -6.41 20.72
C ASN A 258 10.69 -5.53 19.75
N PRO A 259 10.99 -5.96 18.50
CA PRO A 259 11.66 -5.13 17.51
C PRO A 259 10.91 -3.84 17.16
N ILE A 260 9.58 -3.87 17.27
CA ILE A 260 8.67 -2.72 17.19
C ILE A 260 7.64 -2.94 18.29
N GLY A 261 7.62 -2.07 19.30
CA GLY A 261 6.75 -2.26 20.45
C GLY A 261 6.26 -0.95 21.07
N GLN A 262 5.93 -1.04 22.34
CA GLN A 262 5.46 0.06 23.17
C GLN A 262 6.44 1.23 23.20
N GLY A 263 7.75 0.96 23.27
CA GLY A 263 8.76 2.01 23.28
C GLY A 263 8.80 2.83 22.00
N ASP A 264 8.56 2.22 20.83
CA ASP A 264 8.51 2.95 19.56
C ASP A 264 7.21 3.73 19.41
N PHE A 265 6.12 3.06 19.76
CA PHE A 265 4.77 3.57 19.56
C PHE A 265 4.47 4.74 20.50
N TRP A 266 4.83 4.62 21.77
CA TRP A 266 4.59 5.62 22.81
C TRP A 266 5.75 6.57 23.01
N GLY A 267 6.97 6.05 22.90
CA GLY A 267 8.16 6.86 23.11
C GLY A 267 8.33 7.99 22.10
N THR A 268 7.95 7.77 20.84
CA THR A 268 8.03 8.79 19.79
C THR A 268 7.21 10.05 20.13
N PRO A 269 5.88 9.97 20.36
CA PRO A 269 5.12 11.15 20.76
C PRO A 269 5.58 11.71 22.11
N LEU A 270 5.96 10.87 23.09
CA LEU A 270 6.47 11.34 24.38
C LEU A 270 7.72 12.22 24.23
N LYS A 271 8.60 11.85 23.31
CA LYS A 271 9.79 12.63 22.97
C LYS A 271 9.46 13.92 22.22
N PHE A 272 8.71 13.81 21.12
CA PHE A 272 8.57 14.94 20.18
C PHE A 272 7.47 15.93 20.54
N LEU A 273 6.44 15.50 21.29
CA LEU A 273 5.33 16.38 21.70
C LEU A 273 5.57 16.95 23.10
N TYR A 274 6.10 16.17 24.04
CA TYR A 274 6.26 16.60 25.44
C TYR A 274 7.71 16.81 25.89
N GLY A 275 8.70 16.48 25.05
CA GLY A 275 10.11 16.82 25.28
C GLY A 275 10.85 15.89 26.25
N HIS A 276 10.36 14.68 26.50
CA HIS A 276 11.10 13.67 27.27
C HIS A 276 12.29 13.11 26.50
N ALA A 277 13.34 12.68 27.19
CA ALA A 277 14.34 11.83 26.57
C ALA A 277 13.90 10.37 26.69
N VAL A 278 13.73 9.71 25.55
CA VAL A 278 13.17 8.36 25.48
C VAL A 278 14.20 7.40 24.93
N PHE A 279 14.35 6.26 25.61
CA PHE A 279 15.18 5.14 25.19
C PHE A 279 14.38 3.84 25.26
N THR A 280 14.58 2.96 24.27
CA THR A 280 13.93 1.64 24.23
C THR A 280 15.00 0.57 24.34
N LEU A 281 14.95 -0.20 25.42
CA LEU A 281 15.86 -1.30 25.72
C LEU A 281 15.31 -2.58 25.08
N ARG A 282 15.87 -2.95 23.92
CA ARG A 282 15.49 -4.14 23.14
C ARG A 282 16.05 -5.44 23.68
N ASP A 283 17.19 -5.36 24.33
CA ASP A 283 17.81 -6.50 24.99
C ASP A 283 18.25 -6.07 26.40
N PRO A 284 17.32 -6.12 27.37
CA PRO A 284 17.64 -5.78 28.75
C PRO A 284 18.72 -6.72 29.34
N ALA A 285 18.84 -7.95 28.82
CA ALA A 285 19.82 -8.92 29.29
C ALA A 285 21.23 -8.63 28.75
N ALA A 286 21.34 -8.08 27.52
CA ALA A 286 22.61 -7.64 26.95
C ALA A 286 23.04 -6.25 27.41
N ALA A 287 22.16 -5.47 28.04
CA ALA A 287 22.55 -4.23 28.69
C ALA A 287 23.50 -4.58 29.86
N GLU A 288 24.78 -4.22 29.73
CA GLU A 288 25.75 -4.35 30.80
C GLU A 288 25.24 -3.57 32.02
N ALA A 289 24.77 -4.30 33.03
CA ALA A 289 24.10 -3.70 34.19
C ALA A 289 24.89 -2.53 34.81
N PRO A 290 26.24 -2.62 34.99
CA PRO A 290 27.01 -1.50 35.52
C PRO A 290 26.96 -0.23 34.67
N LEU A 291 27.01 -0.35 33.34
CA LEU A 291 27.03 0.80 32.44
C LEU A 291 25.66 1.50 32.41
N LEU A 292 24.57 0.73 32.38
CA LEU A 292 23.23 1.31 32.40
C LEU A 292 22.93 1.96 33.76
N VAL A 293 23.32 1.34 34.88
CA VAL A 293 23.22 1.93 36.22
C VAL A 293 23.99 3.25 36.30
N GLN A 294 25.25 3.28 35.86
CA GLN A 294 26.06 4.52 35.83
C GLN A 294 25.42 5.61 34.96
N THR A 295 24.78 5.21 33.85
CA THR A 295 24.09 6.15 32.97
C THR A 295 22.85 6.73 33.65
N ILE A 296 22.09 5.91 34.38
CA ILE A 296 20.93 6.32 35.19
C ILE A 296 21.37 7.32 36.28
N GLU A 297 22.41 6.98 37.03
CA GLU A 297 23.03 7.87 38.03
C GLU A 297 23.43 9.21 37.43
N SER A 298 24.10 9.19 36.27
CA SER A 298 24.49 10.40 35.57
C SER A 298 23.28 11.28 35.23
N TRP A 299 22.17 10.70 34.77
CA TRP A 299 20.95 11.47 34.50
C TRP A 299 20.32 12.04 35.76
N GLN A 300 20.23 11.27 36.84
CA GLN A 300 19.71 11.72 38.14
C GLN A 300 20.57 12.84 38.73
N ASN A 301 21.90 12.71 38.68
CA ASN A 301 22.86 13.74 39.11
C ASN A 301 22.75 15.05 38.29
N ASN A 302 22.20 14.97 37.07
CA ASN A 302 21.86 16.14 36.25
C ASN A 302 20.44 16.69 36.50
N GLY A 303 19.80 16.29 37.62
CA GLY A 303 18.49 16.78 38.04
C GLY A 303 17.33 16.24 37.19
N ARG A 304 17.49 15.08 36.53
CA ARG A 304 16.43 14.48 35.73
C ARG A 304 15.86 13.23 36.42
N THR A 305 14.55 13.22 36.59
CA THR A 305 13.82 12.01 37.00
C THR A 305 13.92 10.93 35.93
N VAL A 306 14.20 9.69 36.35
CA VAL A 306 14.30 8.53 35.46
C VAL A 306 13.12 7.61 35.75
N TYR A 307 12.29 7.38 34.74
CA TYR A 307 11.20 6.42 34.77
C TYR A 307 11.55 5.17 34.00
N TRP A 308 11.18 4.02 34.56
CA TRP A 308 11.22 2.73 33.91
C TRP A 308 9.80 2.29 33.54
N ILE A 309 9.62 1.90 32.29
CA ILE A 309 8.33 1.55 31.72
C ILE A 309 8.39 0.10 31.23
N GLY A 310 7.71 -0.79 31.96
CA GLY A 310 7.71 -2.23 31.69
C GLY A 310 7.83 -3.07 32.96
N SER A 311 8.30 -4.31 32.81
CA SER A 311 8.54 -5.19 33.98
C SER A 311 9.72 -4.68 34.81
N PRO A 312 9.61 -4.61 36.14
CA PRO A 312 10.69 -4.15 37.01
C PRO A 312 11.76 -5.22 37.28
N ALA A 313 11.62 -6.44 36.76
CA ALA A 313 12.52 -7.57 37.06
C ALA A 313 14.01 -7.26 36.79
N TRP A 314 14.30 -6.44 35.78
CA TRP A 314 15.67 -5.98 35.53
C TRP A 314 16.18 -5.03 36.61
N LEU A 315 15.33 -4.13 37.13
CA LEU A 315 15.68 -3.23 38.23
C LEU A 315 15.98 -4.04 39.50
N ASP A 316 15.16 -5.05 39.79
CA ASP A 316 15.37 -5.96 40.93
C ASP A 316 16.72 -6.68 40.81
N ALA A 317 17.03 -7.20 39.63
CA ALA A 317 18.30 -7.89 39.36
C ALA A 317 19.51 -6.94 39.41
N ALA A 318 19.34 -5.68 39.03
CA ALA A 318 20.36 -4.64 39.11
C ALA A 318 20.51 -4.03 40.51
N GLY A 319 19.64 -4.39 41.47
CA GLY A 319 19.63 -3.83 42.81
C GLY A 319 19.23 -2.35 42.85
N LEU A 320 18.48 -1.88 41.85
CA LEU A 320 18.03 -0.49 41.79
C LEU A 320 16.71 -0.33 42.56
N PRO A 321 16.64 0.55 43.58
CA PRO A 321 15.38 0.87 44.23
C PRO A 321 14.46 1.64 43.28
N TYR A 322 13.16 1.38 43.39
CA TYR A 322 12.14 2.07 42.60
C TYR A 322 10.82 2.15 43.37
N GLN A 323 10.00 3.13 42.99
CA GLN A 323 8.67 3.32 43.53
C GLN A 323 7.62 3.24 42.41
N PRO A 324 6.50 2.51 42.61
CA PRO A 324 5.40 2.52 41.66
C PRO A 324 4.84 3.94 41.50
N ARG A 325 4.85 4.45 40.26
CA ARG A 325 4.37 5.80 39.98
C ARG A 325 2.94 5.78 39.43
N LEU A 326 2.71 4.99 38.40
CA LEU A 326 1.42 4.90 37.72
C LEU A 326 1.31 3.57 36.96
N THR A 327 0.11 2.98 36.99
CA THR A 327 -0.30 1.97 36.02
C THR A 327 -1.36 2.57 35.12
N ALA A 328 -1.01 2.81 33.86
CA ALA A 328 -1.95 3.34 32.86
C ALA A 328 -2.36 2.23 31.90
N THR A 329 -3.67 2.14 31.62
CA THR A 329 -4.18 1.32 30.52
C THR A 329 -4.60 2.24 29.39
N LEU A 330 -3.84 2.20 28.30
CA LEU A 330 -4.22 2.87 27.06
C LEU A 330 -5.10 1.91 26.26
N ALA A 331 -6.23 2.40 25.75
CA ALA A 331 -7.15 1.59 24.96
C ALA A 331 -7.59 2.33 23.70
N SER A 332 -7.69 1.58 22.60
CA SER A 332 -8.22 2.08 21.34
C SER A 332 -8.79 0.92 20.52
N ALA A 333 -9.15 1.22 19.28
CA ALA A 333 -9.28 0.24 18.22
C ALA A 333 -8.30 0.55 17.08
N ALA A 334 -7.92 -0.50 16.35
CA ALA A 334 -7.18 -0.41 15.10
C ALA A 334 -7.71 -1.46 14.12
N LEU A 335 -7.49 -1.26 12.81
CA LEU A 335 -7.66 -2.33 11.85
C LEU A 335 -6.75 -3.51 12.19
N GLU A 336 -7.22 -4.72 11.89
CA GLU A 336 -6.43 -5.92 12.11
C GLU A 336 -5.07 -5.84 11.41
N GLY A 337 -4.01 -6.11 12.18
CA GLY A 337 -2.61 -6.09 11.71
C GLY A 337 -2.19 -7.42 11.08
N VAL A 338 -2.99 -7.93 10.14
CA VAL A 338 -2.76 -9.21 9.47
C VAL A 338 -2.12 -9.04 8.09
N TYR A 339 -1.34 -10.03 7.68
CA TYR A 339 -0.51 -9.95 6.48
C TYR A 339 -0.91 -10.97 5.40
N ASP A 340 -1.60 -12.03 5.78
CA ASP A 340 -2.10 -13.13 4.94
C ASP A 340 -3.41 -12.80 4.24
N HIS A 341 -4.28 -11.99 4.86
CA HIS A 341 -5.49 -11.48 4.22
C HIS A 341 -5.63 -9.97 4.35
N LYS A 342 -6.56 -9.44 3.56
CA LYS A 342 -6.92 -8.03 3.62
C LYS A 342 -7.63 -7.75 4.95
N PRO A 343 -7.27 -6.68 5.69
CA PRO A 343 -7.96 -6.31 6.92
C PRO A 343 -9.50 -6.21 6.78
N GLN A 344 -10.23 -6.97 7.58
CA GLN A 344 -11.70 -7.06 7.63
C GLN A 344 -12.28 -6.70 9.00
N ALA A 345 -11.48 -6.79 10.06
CA ALA A 345 -11.91 -6.53 11.43
C ALA A 345 -11.27 -5.26 12.00
N VAL A 346 -12.03 -4.59 12.87
CA VAL A 346 -11.53 -3.55 13.76
C VAL A 346 -11.35 -4.20 15.13
N LEU A 347 -10.11 -4.30 15.59
CA LEU A 347 -9.76 -4.98 16.82
C LEU A 347 -9.55 -3.96 17.95
N PRO A 348 -10.07 -4.23 19.17
CA PRO A 348 -9.67 -3.46 20.33
C PRO A 348 -8.19 -3.71 20.60
N VAL A 349 -7.43 -2.64 20.79
CA VAL A 349 -6.02 -2.70 21.18
C VAL A 349 -5.88 -2.07 22.55
N ARG A 350 -5.18 -2.76 23.45
CA ARG A 350 -4.93 -2.30 24.81
C ARG A 350 -3.45 -2.43 25.12
N TRP A 351 -2.92 -1.42 25.77
CA TRP A 351 -1.55 -1.40 26.26
C TRP A 351 -1.57 -1.09 27.74
N GLN A 352 -0.78 -1.84 28.50
CA GLN A 352 -0.59 -1.60 29.92
C GLN A 352 0.81 -1.02 30.10
N LEU A 353 0.86 0.21 30.59
CA LEU A 353 2.09 0.90 30.94
C LEU A 353 2.23 0.86 32.46
N ALA A 354 3.08 -0.05 32.93
CA ALA A 354 3.56 -0.02 34.30
C ALA A 354 4.75 0.95 34.35
N ILE A 355 4.57 2.10 35.01
CA ILE A 355 5.58 3.14 35.13
C ILE A 355 6.04 3.18 36.57
N VAL A 356 7.33 2.95 36.77
CA VAL A 356 8.00 3.10 38.07
C VAL A 356 9.04 4.20 37.97
N GLU A 357 9.21 4.93 39.07
CA GLU A 357 10.27 5.91 39.22
C GLU A 357 11.47 5.22 39.85
N ILE A 358 12.65 5.37 39.25
CA ILE A 358 13.89 4.84 39.83
C ILE A 358 14.34 5.83 40.90
N ASP A 359 14.48 5.36 42.15
CA ASP A 359 14.91 6.18 43.27
C ASP A 359 16.38 6.61 43.09
N ASP A 360 16.80 7.66 43.80
CA ASP A 360 18.19 8.15 43.74
C ASP A 360 19.17 7.05 44.18
N VAL A 361 19.95 6.58 43.21
CA VAL A 361 20.87 5.45 43.38
C VAL A 361 21.94 5.77 44.43
N ASN A 362 22.32 7.04 44.60
CA ASN A 362 23.33 7.45 45.57
C ASN A 362 22.84 7.25 47.01
N ASN A 363 21.55 7.50 47.29
CA ASN A 363 20.99 7.39 48.65
C ASN A 363 20.90 5.94 49.13
N ALA A 364 20.81 4.98 48.21
CA ALA A 364 20.73 3.56 48.55
C ALA A 364 22.08 2.98 49.01
N SER A 365 23.19 3.48 48.48
CA SER A 365 24.54 3.01 48.82
C SER A 365 24.94 3.34 50.27
N GLY A 366 24.57 4.52 50.76
CA GLY A 366 24.89 4.96 52.13
C GLY A 366 24.15 4.19 53.23
N ALA A 367 23.04 3.52 52.92
CA ALA A 367 22.30 2.73 53.90
C ALA A 367 22.98 1.38 54.23
N ASN A 368 23.76 0.82 53.30
CA ASN A 368 24.40 -0.49 53.48
C ASN A 368 25.79 -0.43 54.13
N GLU A 369 26.49 0.71 54.14
CA GLU A 369 27.79 0.83 54.84
C GLU A 369 27.65 1.05 56.35
N SER A 370 26.43 1.26 56.85
CA SER A 370 26.15 1.52 58.28
C SER A 370 25.67 0.29 59.08
N ARG A 371 25.64 -0.89 58.45
CA ARG A 371 25.33 -2.19 59.06
C ARG A 371 26.54 -3.11 58.97
#